data_AF-A0A1Y5U523-F1
#
_entry.id   AF-A0A1Y5U523-F1
#
_cell.length_a   1.000
_cell.length_b   1.000
_cell.length_c   1.000
_cell.angle_alpha   90.00
_cell.angle_beta   90.00
_cell.angle_gamma   90.00
#
_symmetry.space_group_name_H-M   'P 1'
#
loop_
_entity.id
_entity.type
_entity.pdbx_description
1 polymer ?
#
loop_
_entity_poly.entity_id
_entity_poly.type
_entity_poly.pdbx_seq_one_letter_code
_entity_poly.pdbx_strand_id
1 'polypeptide(L)'
;MVEEGATPAAAELARHGITGRAIISAYDRLHAVPVIAASILLDGDTFIEDRTGFAAWVTPVTLGGVTVDRIAFRPTRPAQWWSERGAAILGEDAAISAALSEMSIRLFRTPLAWLCAGCDGAVILGNMWPLSLRAEIVPEDRDHARDIAALHRRNLTPRLALRAAA
;
A
#
# COMPACT_ATOMS: atom_id res chain seq x y z
N MET A 1 18.73 8.75 -26.61
CA MET A 1 18.17 7.42 -26.95
C MET A 1 17.06 7.15 -25.96
N VAL A 2 15.81 7.26 -26.40
CA VAL A 2 14.63 6.80 -25.65
C VAL A 2 14.35 5.41 -26.22
N GLU A 3 14.33 4.37 -25.38
CA GLU A 3 14.03 3.00 -25.83
C GLU A 3 12.66 2.97 -26.51
N GLU A 4 12.64 2.68 -27.82
CA GLU A 4 11.43 2.27 -28.53
C GLU A 4 10.92 0.97 -27.90
N GLY A 5 9.94 1.09 -27.01
CA GLY A 5 9.42 -0.03 -26.21
C GLY A 5 8.82 0.37 -24.86
N ALA A 6 8.91 1.64 -24.46
CA ALA A 6 8.28 2.11 -23.23
C ALA A 6 6.76 1.83 -23.27
N THR A 7 6.29 0.99 -22.36
CA THR A 7 4.85 0.72 -22.19
C THR A 7 4.12 2.05 -21.89
N PRO A 8 2.83 2.20 -22.22
CA PRO A 8 2.05 3.37 -21.84
C PRO A 8 2.17 3.71 -20.35
N ALA A 9 2.29 2.67 -19.52
CA ALA A 9 2.56 2.79 -18.09
C ALA A 9 3.89 3.50 -17.82
N ALA A 10 4.99 3.11 -18.47
CA ALA A 10 6.30 3.75 -18.32
C ALA A 10 6.31 5.23 -18.76
N ALA A 11 5.58 5.57 -19.82
CA ALA A 11 5.40 6.97 -20.24
C ALA A 11 4.58 7.80 -19.23
N GLU A 12 3.68 7.15 -18.47
CA GLU A 12 2.93 7.79 -17.38
C GLU A 12 3.81 7.97 -16.13
N LEU A 13 4.74 7.05 -15.83
CA LEU A 13 5.74 7.17 -14.76
C LEU A 13 6.55 8.46 -14.86
N ALA A 14 7.11 8.70 -16.04
CA ALA A 14 7.96 9.86 -16.29
C ALA A 14 7.23 11.19 -16.09
N ARG A 15 5.92 11.24 -16.38
CA ARG A 15 5.09 12.45 -16.21
C ARG A 15 4.89 12.85 -14.75
N HIS A 16 5.00 11.92 -13.81
CA HIS A 16 4.89 12.19 -12.38
C HIS A 16 6.23 12.49 -11.70
N GLY A 17 7.32 12.69 -12.47
CA GLY A 17 8.66 12.88 -11.91
C GLY A 17 9.24 11.61 -11.28
N ILE A 18 8.54 10.49 -11.41
CA ILE A 18 8.95 9.18 -10.93
C ILE A 18 9.83 8.60 -12.03
N THR A 19 11.06 9.06 -12.05
CA THR A 19 12.06 8.54 -12.98
C THR A 19 12.32 7.07 -12.67
N GLY A 20 12.73 6.29 -13.68
CA GLY A 20 13.19 4.91 -13.44
C GLY A 20 14.24 4.83 -12.33
N ARG A 21 15.03 5.90 -12.13
CA ARG A 21 16.01 6.02 -11.05
C ARG A 21 15.39 6.15 -9.65
N ALA A 22 14.22 6.77 -9.50
CA ALA A 22 13.48 6.80 -8.23
C ALA A 22 12.90 5.42 -7.88
N ILE A 23 12.43 4.69 -8.90
CA ILE A 23 11.96 3.29 -8.77
C ILE A 23 13.12 2.37 -8.42
N ILE A 24 14.28 2.54 -9.08
CA ILE A 24 15.51 1.77 -8.81
C ILE A 24 16.08 2.13 -7.42
N SER A 25 16.05 3.38 -6.99
CA SER A 25 16.57 3.76 -5.66
C SER A 25 15.70 3.25 -4.49
N ALA A 26 14.39 3.07 -4.73
CA ALA A 26 13.52 2.35 -3.80
C ALA A 26 13.82 0.84 -3.81
N TYR A 27 14.06 0.28 -5.00
CA TYR A 27 14.43 -1.12 -5.18
C TYR A 27 15.74 -1.49 -4.46
N ASP A 28 16.79 -0.69 -4.63
CA ASP A 28 18.11 -0.91 -4.03
C ASP A 28 18.12 -0.82 -2.50
N ARG A 29 17.20 -0.03 -1.92
CA ARG A 29 17.10 0.14 -0.46
C ARG A 29 16.29 -0.95 0.23
N LEU A 30 15.36 -1.59 -0.49
CA LEU A 30 14.36 -2.44 0.14
C LEU A 30 14.62 -3.93 0.00
N HIS A 31 15.46 -4.38 -0.95
CA HIS A 31 15.65 -5.81 -1.26
C HIS A 31 14.34 -6.63 -1.48
N ALA A 32 13.14 -6.03 -1.45
CA ALA A 32 11.93 -6.80 -1.14
C ALA A 32 10.65 -6.43 -1.89
N VAL A 33 10.53 -5.34 -2.66
CA VAL A 33 9.24 -5.02 -3.28
C VAL A 33 9.43 -4.36 -4.65
N PRO A 34 9.55 -5.13 -5.76
CA PRO A 34 9.47 -4.53 -7.09
C PRO A 34 8.06 -3.98 -7.30
N VAL A 35 7.95 -2.66 -7.33
CA VAL A 35 6.80 -2.02 -7.96
C VAL A 35 6.95 -2.20 -9.46
N ILE A 36 6.03 -2.93 -10.08
CA ILE A 36 6.04 -3.17 -11.51
C ILE A 36 4.90 -2.43 -12.19
N ALA A 37 5.18 -1.91 -13.37
CA ALA A 37 4.15 -1.42 -14.27
C ALA A 37 3.51 -2.62 -14.99
N ALA A 38 2.20 -2.79 -14.84
CA ALA A 38 1.45 -3.87 -15.47
C ALA A 38 0.15 -3.36 -16.09
N SER A 39 -0.36 -4.10 -17.07
CA SER A 39 -1.75 -3.92 -17.53
C SER A 39 -2.65 -4.86 -16.73
N ILE A 40 -3.77 -4.35 -16.23
CA ILE A 40 -4.71 -5.11 -15.40
C ILE A 40 -6.15 -5.00 -15.89
N LEU A 41 -6.92 -6.07 -15.69
CA LEU A 41 -8.38 -6.05 -15.76
C LEU A 41 -8.95 -6.17 -14.35
N LEU A 42 -10.07 -5.48 -14.11
CA LEU A 42 -10.76 -5.50 -12.82
C LEU A 42 -11.82 -6.59 -12.81
N ASP A 43 -11.93 -7.26 -11.66
CA ASP A 43 -13.00 -8.20 -11.35
C ASP A 43 -13.61 -7.79 -9.99
N GLY A 44 -14.53 -6.82 -10.03
CA GLY A 44 -15.04 -6.18 -8.81
C GLY A 44 -13.96 -5.39 -8.06
N ASP A 45 -13.68 -5.79 -6.82
CA ASP A 45 -12.66 -5.18 -5.96
C ASP A 45 -11.26 -5.80 -6.15
N THR A 46 -11.14 -6.81 -7.02
CA THR A 46 -9.89 -7.47 -7.34
C THR A 46 -9.40 -7.16 -8.76
N PHE A 47 -8.20 -7.65 -9.08
CA PHE A 47 -7.64 -7.53 -10.42
C PHE A 47 -6.92 -8.80 -10.85
N ILE A 48 -6.80 -8.95 -12.16
CA ILE A 48 -5.90 -9.91 -12.82
C ILE A 48 -4.98 -9.16 -13.77
N GLU A 49 -3.76 -9.65 -13.96
CA GLU A 49 -2.86 -9.13 -14.99
C GLU A 49 -3.34 -9.55 -16.38
N ASP A 50 -3.52 -8.59 -17.27
CA ASP A 50 -3.98 -8.82 -18.63
C ASP A 50 -3.44 -7.72 -19.55
N ARG A 51 -2.82 -8.12 -20.67
CA ARG A 51 -2.16 -7.20 -21.63
C ARG A 51 -3.13 -6.23 -22.30
N THR A 52 -4.43 -6.55 -22.35
CA THR A 52 -5.51 -5.71 -22.90
C THR A 52 -6.11 -4.76 -21.86
N GLY A 53 -5.76 -4.94 -20.58
CA GLY A 53 -6.18 -4.10 -19.48
C GLY A 53 -5.58 -2.70 -19.49
N PHE A 54 -5.90 -1.91 -18.46
CA PHE A 54 -5.34 -0.57 -18.31
C PHE A 54 -4.04 -0.61 -17.48
N ALA A 55 -3.19 0.39 -17.69
CA ALA A 55 -1.93 0.53 -16.98
C ALA A 55 -2.13 0.85 -15.48
N ALA A 56 -1.50 0.06 -14.62
CA ALA A 56 -1.48 0.26 -13.18
C ALA A 56 -0.09 -0.02 -12.61
N TRP A 57 0.14 0.44 -11.39
CA TRP A 57 1.28 0.04 -10.58
C TRP A 57 0.88 -1.13 -9.72
N VAL A 58 1.66 -2.20 -9.77
CA VAL A 58 1.46 -3.38 -8.94
C VAL A 58 2.61 -3.48 -7.95
N THR A 59 2.28 -3.55 -6.67
CA THR A 59 3.25 -3.68 -5.58
C THR A 59 2.87 -4.89 -4.72
N PRO A 60 3.83 -5.77 -4.37
CA PRO A 60 3.53 -6.89 -3.48
C PRO A 60 3.25 -6.41 -2.06
N VAL A 61 2.31 -7.10 -1.42
CA VAL A 61 2.08 -7.07 0.02
C VAL A 61 2.88 -8.20 0.62
N THR A 62 3.81 -7.87 1.52
CA THR A 62 4.67 -8.86 2.17
C THR A 62 4.36 -9.00 3.65
N LEU A 63 4.44 -10.24 4.14
CA LEU A 63 4.38 -10.58 5.56
C LEU A 63 5.47 -11.61 5.85
N GLY A 64 6.37 -11.31 6.78
CA GLY A 64 7.55 -12.12 7.07
C GLY A 64 8.46 -12.29 5.85
N GLY A 65 8.51 -11.29 4.96
CA GLY A 65 9.25 -11.36 3.69
C GLY A 65 8.62 -12.24 2.61
N VAL A 66 7.42 -12.81 2.84
CA VAL A 66 6.68 -13.58 1.84
C VAL A 66 5.60 -12.73 1.22
N THR A 67 5.50 -12.72 -0.11
CA THR A 67 4.39 -12.07 -0.82
C THR A 67 3.08 -12.82 -0.55
N VAL A 68 2.18 -12.19 0.18
CA VAL A 68 0.86 -12.77 0.53
C VAL A 68 -0.24 -12.27 -0.40
N ASP A 69 -0.06 -11.11 -1.02
CA ASP A 69 -1.00 -10.46 -1.93
C ASP A 69 -0.28 -9.43 -2.83
N ARG A 70 -1.01 -8.83 -3.78
CA ARG A 70 -0.55 -7.72 -4.62
C ARG A 70 -1.60 -6.62 -4.62
N ILE A 71 -1.14 -5.38 -4.58
CA ILE A 71 -1.99 -4.19 -4.71
C ILE A 71 -1.69 -3.54 -6.04
N ALA A 72 -2.73 -3.35 -6.85
CA ALA A 72 -2.68 -2.50 -8.02
C ALA A 72 -3.25 -1.12 -7.71
N PHE A 73 -2.68 -0.03 -8.22
CA PHE A 73 -3.26 1.31 -8.12
C PHE A 73 -2.85 2.20 -9.30
N ARG A 74 -3.60 3.28 -9.54
CA ARG A 74 -3.30 4.26 -10.59
C ARG A 74 -2.54 5.46 -10.01
N PRO A 75 -1.35 5.82 -10.53
CA PRO A 75 -0.64 7.02 -10.06
C PRO A 75 -1.42 8.31 -10.25
N THR A 76 -2.18 8.40 -11.34
CA THR A 76 -3.06 9.54 -11.64
C THR A 76 -4.28 9.62 -10.72
N ARG A 77 -4.61 8.53 -10.00
CA ARG A 77 -5.71 8.44 -9.04
C ARG A 77 -5.29 7.57 -7.85
N PRO A 78 -4.36 8.03 -7.00
CA PRO A 78 -3.68 7.17 -6.03
C PRO A 78 -4.57 6.65 -4.90
N ALA A 79 -5.76 7.24 -4.72
CA ALA A 79 -6.78 6.74 -3.82
C ALA A 79 -7.56 5.54 -4.40
N GLN A 80 -7.42 5.24 -5.69
CA GLN A 80 -8.03 4.07 -6.34
C GLN A 80 -7.00 2.95 -6.41
N TRP A 81 -7.30 1.87 -5.70
CA TRP A 81 -6.48 0.68 -5.61
C TRP A 81 -7.37 -0.57 -5.64
N TRP A 82 -6.76 -1.70 -6.01
CA TRP A 82 -7.37 -3.02 -6.11
C TRP A 82 -6.40 -4.03 -5.53
N SER A 83 -6.93 -5.08 -4.94
CA SER A 83 -6.14 -6.14 -4.31
C SER A 83 -6.34 -7.45 -5.07
N GLU A 84 -5.30 -8.24 -5.27
CA GLU A 84 -5.46 -9.53 -5.95
C GLU A 84 -6.24 -10.54 -5.08
N ARG A 85 -6.04 -10.51 -3.75
CA ARG A 85 -6.56 -11.52 -2.81
C ARG A 85 -7.36 -10.95 -1.63
N GLY A 86 -7.56 -9.64 -1.59
CA GLY A 86 -8.25 -8.91 -0.53
C GLY A 86 -7.39 -8.51 0.67
N ALA A 87 -6.05 -8.51 0.59
CA ALA A 87 -5.22 -8.02 1.69
C ALA A 87 -5.23 -6.48 1.77
N ALA A 88 -4.97 -5.97 2.98
CA ALA A 88 -5.36 -4.63 3.37
C ALA A 88 -4.20 -3.73 3.81
N ILE A 89 -2.95 -4.19 3.85
CA ILE A 89 -1.87 -3.40 4.47
C ILE A 89 -0.60 -3.46 3.65
N LEU A 90 -0.10 -2.31 3.21
CA LEU A 90 1.27 -2.18 2.71
C LEU A 90 2.19 -1.82 3.88
N GLY A 91 3.40 -2.37 3.90
CA GLY A 91 4.35 -2.15 4.98
C GLY A 91 3.98 -2.86 6.29
N GLU A 92 3.28 -3.99 6.23
CA GLU A 92 2.87 -4.73 7.44
C GLU A 92 4.06 -5.19 8.28
N ASP A 93 5.15 -5.63 7.66
CA ASP A 93 6.39 -5.99 8.37
C ASP A 93 6.98 -4.80 9.15
N ALA A 94 6.95 -3.59 8.57
CA ALA A 94 7.39 -2.37 9.26
C ALA A 94 6.46 -2.02 10.43
N ALA A 95 5.15 -2.20 10.25
CA ALA A 95 4.16 -2.02 11.32
C ALA A 95 4.37 -3.00 12.48
N ILE A 96 4.64 -4.27 12.18
CA ILE A 96 4.95 -5.29 13.19
C ILE A 96 6.27 -4.95 13.91
N SER A 97 7.32 -4.59 13.17
CA SER A 97 8.60 -4.19 13.75
C SER A 97 8.45 -2.99 14.68
N ALA A 98 7.75 -1.94 14.26
CA ALA A 98 7.50 -0.76 15.08
C ALA A 98 6.71 -1.10 16.35
N ALA A 99 5.72 -1.99 16.25
CA ALA A 99 4.95 -2.44 17.41
C ALA A 99 5.79 -3.26 18.40
N LEU A 100 6.68 -4.14 17.91
CA LEU A 100 7.57 -4.95 18.75
C LEU A 100 8.68 -4.12 19.41
N SER A 101 9.14 -3.07 18.73
CA SER A 101 10.20 -2.19 19.22
C SER A 101 9.68 -0.96 19.99
N GLU A 102 8.37 -0.86 20.22
CA GLU A 102 7.72 0.31 20.85
C GLU A 102 8.07 1.64 20.15
N MET A 103 8.25 1.59 18.83
CA MET A 103 8.56 2.75 17.99
C MET A 103 7.30 3.28 17.32
N SER A 104 7.36 4.55 16.90
CA SER A 104 6.31 5.14 16.08
C SER A 104 6.41 4.67 14.62
N ILE A 105 5.27 4.52 13.96
CA ILE A 105 5.18 4.27 12.51
C ILE A 105 4.36 5.33 11.81
N ARG A 106 4.85 5.79 10.66
CA ARG A 106 4.10 6.68 9.78
C ARG A 106 3.04 5.90 9.00
N LEU A 107 1.81 6.39 9.02
CA LEU A 107 0.76 5.90 8.14
C LEU A 107 0.53 6.88 6.99
N PHE A 108 0.37 6.34 5.79
CA PHE A 108 0.01 7.09 4.59
C PHE A 108 -1.40 6.75 4.12
N ARG A 109 -2.08 7.72 3.50
CA ARG A 109 -3.42 7.53 2.93
C ARG A 109 -3.44 6.71 1.64
N THR A 110 -2.34 6.72 0.89
CA THR A 110 -2.29 6.10 -0.45
C THR A 110 -1.01 5.31 -0.67
N PRO A 111 -1.06 4.24 -1.49
CA PRO A 111 0.15 3.52 -1.92
C PRO A 111 1.20 4.44 -2.54
N LEU A 112 0.77 5.41 -3.36
CA LEU A 112 1.69 6.34 -4.02
C LEU A 112 2.47 7.19 -3.01
N ALA A 113 1.80 7.73 -1.99
CA ALA A 113 2.46 8.54 -0.95
C ALA A 113 3.49 7.72 -0.16
N TRP A 114 3.17 6.46 0.16
CA TRP A 114 4.09 5.53 0.82
C TRP A 114 5.32 5.23 -0.05
N LEU A 115 5.14 4.97 -1.34
CA LEU A 115 6.25 4.77 -2.27
C LEU A 115 7.11 6.02 -2.44
N CYS A 116 6.50 7.20 -2.53
CA CYS A 116 7.23 8.47 -2.58
C CYS A 116 8.05 8.73 -1.30
N ALA A 117 7.63 8.18 -0.17
CA ALA A 117 8.38 8.20 1.09
C ALA A 117 9.46 7.10 1.18
N GLY A 118 9.72 6.36 0.10
CA GLY A 118 10.71 5.27 0.10
C GLY A 118 10.26 4.04 0.88
N CYS A 119 8.95 3.82 0.99
CA CYS A 119 8.33 2.72 1.73
C CYS A 119 8.59 2.74 3.24
N ASP A 120 8.94 3.91 3.80
CA ASP A 120 9.16 4.10 5.24
C ASP A 120 7.84 4.34 5.97
N GLY A 121 7.18 3.25 6.38
CA GLY A 121 5.92 3.25 7.10
C GLY A 121 4.94 2.23 6.53
N ALA A 122 3.64 2.51 6.67
CA ALA A 122 2.58 1.61 6.22
C ALA A 122 1.39 2.34 5.60
N VAL A 123 0.54 1.59 4.88
CA VAL A 123 -0.73 2.05 4.31
C VAL A 123 -1.81 1.08 4.73
N ILE A 124 -2.91 1.60 5.30
CA ILE A 124 -4.10 0.78 5.55
C ILE A 124 -5.06 0.98 4.39
N LEU A 125 -5.26 -0.09 3.64
CA LEU A 125 -6.12 -0.21 2.47
C LEU A 125 -7.41 -0.92 2.87
N GLY A 126 -8.53 -0.20 2.87
CA GLY A 126 -9.85 -0.75 3.17
C GLY A 126 -10.29 -0.50 4.62
N ASN A 127 -11.27 -1.27 5.07
CA ASN A 127 -11.98 -0.99 6.33
C ASN A 127 -11.48 -1.82 7.53
N MET A 128 -10.49 -2.68 7.33
CA MET A 128 -9.98 -3.56 8.38
C MET A 128 -8.78 -2.94 9.09
N TRP A 129 -8.91 -2.74 10.39
CA TRP A 129 -7.79 -2.33 11.23
C TRP A 129 -6.96 -3.55 11.64
N PRO A 130 -5.65 -3.60 11.33
CA PRO A 130 -4.77 -4.66 11.80
C PRO A 130 -4.76 -4.74 13.34
N LEU A 131 -5.04 -5.93 13.87
CA LEU A 131 -4.87 -6.21 15.30
C LEU A 131 -3.42 -6.07 15.76
N SER A 132 -2.47 -6.25 14.83
CA SER A 132 -1.03 -6.18 15.03
C SER A 132 -0.52 -4.74 15.20
N LEU A 133 -1.29 -3.74 14.79
CA LEU A 133 -0.84 -2.34 14.82
C LEU A 133 -1.04 -1.74 16.22
N ARG A 134 -0.02 -1.95 17.06
CA ARG A 134 0.08 -1.40 18.43
C ARG A 134 1.12 -0.29 18.59
N ALA A 135 1.83 0.05 17.51
CA ALA A 135 2.78 1.14 17.45
C ALA A 135 2.11 2.51 17.67
N GLU A 136 2.89 3.51 18.08
CA GLU A 136 2.46 4.91 17.99
C GLU A 136 2.29 5.28 16.51
N ILE A 137 1.13 5.83 16.14
CA ILE A 137 0.83 6.13 14.74
C ILE A 137 1.07 7.60 14.46
N VAL A 138 1.90 7.89 13.46
CA VAL A 138 2.15 9.25 12.95
C VAL A 138 1.32 9.48 11.68
N PRO A 139 0.22 10.24 11.75
CA PRO A 139 -0.59 10.57 10.59
C PRO A 139 0.08 11.63 9.70
N GLU A 140 -0.34 11.72 8.44
CA GLU A 140 0.16 12.76 7.51
C GLU A 140 -0.28 14.17 7.89
N ASP A 141 -1.50 14.31 8.42
CA ASP A 141 -2.09 15.58 8.85
C ASP A 141 -3.23 15.34 9.86
N ARG A 142 -3.89 16.43 10.29
CA ARG A 142 -5.00 16.37 11.26
C ARG A 142 -6.24 15.65 10.73
N ASP A 143 -6.54 15.77 9.44
CA ASP A 143 -7.71 15.10 8.86
C ASP A 143 -7.44 13.60 8.77
N HIS A 144 -6.21 13.21 8.41
CA HIS A 144 -5.77 11.82 8.38
C HIS A 144 -5.83 11.21 9.78
N ALA A 145 -5.42 11.96 10.81
CA ALA A 145 -5.56 11.53 12.19
C ALA A 145 -7.02 11.22 12.57
N ARG A 146 -7.98 12.01 12.09
CA ARG A 146 -9.41 11.76 12.32
C ARG A 146 -9.90 10.51 11.59
N ASP A 147 -9.46 10.30 10.35
CA ASP A 147 -9.81 9.12 9.54
C ASP A 147 -9.31 7.83 10.23
N ILE A 148 -8.03 7.84 10.66
CA ILE A 148 -7.40 6.76 11.41
C ILE A 148 -8.17 6.49 12.71
N ALA A 149 -8.50 7.53 13.49
CA ALA A 149 -9.24 7.38 14.73
C ALA A 149 -10.68 6.85 14.50
N ALA A 150 -11.32 7.22 13.40
CA ALA A 150 -12.63 6.68 13.03
C ALA A 150 -12.53 5.19 12.65
N LEU A 151 -11.53 4.82 11.85
CA LEU A 151 -11.27 3.44 11.45
C LEU A 151 -10.96 2.54 12.66
N HIS A 152 -10.09 3.00 13.56
CA HIS A 152 -9.72 2.29 14.77
C HIS A 152 -10.95 2.03 15.68
N ARG A 153 -11.79 3.06 15.91
CA ARG A 153 -13.02 2.92 16.71
C ARG A 153 -13.99 1.90 16.12
N ARG A 154 -14.20 1.91 14.81
CA ARG A 154 -15.11 0.96 14.12
C ARG A 154 -14.67 -0.50 14.32
N ASN A 155 -13.37 -0.76 14.39
CA ASN A 155 -12.81 -2.10 14.53
C ASN A 155 -12.72 -2.59 15.98
N LEU A 156 -12.70 -1.69 16.97
CA LEU A 156 -12.72 -2.05 18.40
C LEU A 156 -14.13 -2.39 18.92
N THR A 157 -15.16 -1.76 18.37
CA THR A 157 -16.54 -1.84 18.89
C THR A 157 -17.15 -3.26 18.84
N PRO A 158 -16.95 -4.09 17.80
CA PRO A 158 -17.52 -5.44 17.75
C PRO A 158 -16.86 -6.43 18.73
N ARG A 159 -15.58 -6.24 19.07
CA ARG A 159 -14.81 -7.20 19.90
C ARG A 159 -15.12 -7.10 21.40
N LEU A 160 -15.56 -5.92 21.86
CA LEU A 160 -15.98 -5.74 23.25
C LEU A 160 -17.37 -6.32 23.52
N ALA A 161 -18.28 -6.26 22.54
CA ALA A 161 -19.62 -6.84 22.66
C ALA A 161 -19.59 -8.38 22.79
N LEU A 162 -18.67 -9.06 22.08
CA LEU A 162 -18.47 -10.50 22.17
C LEU A 162 -17.81 -10.97 23.49
N ARG A 163 -17.11 -10.08 24.21
CA ARG A 163 -16.50 -10.39 25.51
C ARG A 163 -17.42 -10.11 26.70
N ALA A 164 -18.45 -9.28 26.54
CA ALA A 164 -19.45 -9.01 27.58
C ALA A 164 -20.59 -10.03 27.59
N ALA A 165 -20.68 -10.88 26.57
CA ALA A 165 -21.70 -11.93 26.41
C ALA A 165 -21.18 -13.36 26.70
N ALA A 166 -19.93 -13.48 27.15
CA ALA A 166 -19.27 -14.73 27.55
C ALA A 166 -18.87 -14.65 29.03
#